data_AF-A0A9X2D501-F1
#
_entry.id   AF-A0A9X2D501-F1
#
_cell.length_a   1.000
_cell.length_b   1.000
_cell.length_c   1.000
_cell.angle_alpha   90.00
_cell.angle_beta   90.00
_cell.angle_gamma   90.00
#
_symmetry.space_group_name_H-M   'P 1'
#
loop_
_entity.id
_entity.type
_entity.pdbx_description
1 polymer ?
#
loop_
_entity_poly.entity_id
_entity_poly.type
_entity_poly.pdbx_seq_one_letter_code
_entity_poly.pdbx_strand_id
1 'polypeptide(L)' 'MDIISLQFEEPLIIRIADTVVKILAFKTQEHGNIKFGVDAPRSVNVHREEIFHAIKKKELLNPTD' A
#
# COMPACT_ATOMS: atom_id res chain seq x y z
N MET A 1 -13.07 7.57 -4.55
CA MET A 1 -12.58 6.20 -4.77
C MET A 1 -12.48 6.01 -6.25
N ASP A 2 -11.25 5.91 -6.74
CA ASP A 2 -10.97 5.78 -8.18
C ASP A 2 -10.74 4.31 -8.50
N ILE A 3 -11.42 3.80 -9.53
CA ILE A 3 -11.29 2.42 -9.98
C ILE A 3 -10.51 2.45 -11.29
N ILE A 4 -9.40 1.72 -11.33
CA ILE A 4 -8.54 1.60 -12.50
C ILE A 4 -8.25 0.13 -12.80
N SER A 5 -8.01 -0.17 -14.07
CA SER A 5 -7.46 -1.47 -14.48
C SER A 5 -5.94 -1.42 -14.47
N LEU A 6 -5.32 -2.35 -13.76
CA LEU A 6 -3.86 -2.45 -13.64
C LEU A 6 -3.37 -3.69 -14.38
N GLN A 7 -2.39 -3.51 -15.26
CA GLN A 7 -1.73 -4.63 -15.92
C GLN A 7 -0.71 -5.25 -14.96
N PHE A 8 -0.62 -6.58 -14.98
CA PHE A 8 0.41 -7.28 -14.20
C PHE A 8 1.79 -6.93 -14.75
N GLU A 9 2.78 -6.88 -13.85
CA GLU A 9 4.19 -6.59 -14.16
C GLU A 9 4.45 -5.17 -14.70
N GLU A 10 3.43 -4.31 -14.75
CA GLU A 10 3.57 -2.89 -15.09
C GLU A 10 3.42 -2.00 -13.85
N PRO A 11 4.32 -1.00 -13.66
CA PRO A 11 4.26 -0.12 -12.50
C PRO A 11 3.16 0.94 -12.65
N LEU A 12 2.23 0.96 -11.70
CA LEU A 12 1.39 2.12 -11.44
C LEU A 12 2.18 3.14 -10.62
N ILE A 13 2.29 4.36 -11.13
CA ILE A 13 2.96 5.47 -10.44
C ILE A 13 1.90 6.36 -9.81
N ILE A 14 1.95 6.49 -8.48
CA ILE A 14 1.11 7.39 -7.71
C ILE A 14 1.98 8.55 -7.22
N ARG A 15 1.54 9.79 -7.49
CA ARG A 15 2.17 11.01 -6.98
C ARG A 15 1.33 11.54 -5.83
N ILE A 16 1.92 11.58 -4.63
CA ILE A 16 1.29 12.11 -3.42
C ILE A 16 2.10 13.32 -3.00
N ALA A 17 1.58 14.51 -3.28
CA ALA A 17 2.34 15.77 -3.19
C ALA A 17 3.69 15.63 -3.92
N ASP A 18 4.81 15.79 -3.21
CA ASP A 18 6.17 15.70 -3.76
C ASP A 18 6.77 14.29 -3.68
N THR A 19 5.97 13.29 -3.27
CA THR A 19 6.42 11.90 -3.13
C THR A 19 5.91 11.03 -4.26
N VAL A 20 6.77 10.15 -4.75
CA VAL A 20 6.44 9.14 -5.77
C VAL A 20 6.38 7.77 -5.11
N VAL A 21 5.27 7.07 -5.30
CA VAL A 21 5.08 5.67 -4.91
C VAL A 21 4.82 4.84 -6.15
N LYS A 22 5.48 3.69 -6.29
CA LYS A 22 5.21 2.74 -7.39
C LYS A 22 4.58 1.48 -6.83
N ILE A 23 3.57 1.00 -7.53
CA ILE A 23 2.86 -0.24 -7.21
C ILE A 23 2.96 -1.16 -8.42
N LEU A 24 3.41 -2.40 -8.20
CA LEU A 24 3.40 -3.46 -9.20
C LEU A 24 2.53 -4.60 -8.72
N ALA A 25 1.63 -5.10 -9.57
CA ALA A 25 0.93 -6.35 -9.30
C ALA A 25 1.61 -7.52 -10.01
N PHE A 26 1.65 -8.66 -9.32
CA PHE A 26 2.18 -9.92 -9.82
C PHE A 26 1.11 -11.00 -9.66
N LYS A 27 1.02 -11.87 -10.66
CA LYS A 27 0.20 -13.08 -10.56
C LYS A 27 0.85 -14.05 -9.57
N THR A 28 0.03 -14.70 -8.75
CA THR A 28 0.47 -15.82 -7.91
C THR A 28 -0.04 -17.13 -8.49
N GLN A 29 0.58 -18.25 -8.10
CA GLN A 29 0.09 -19.59 -8.45
C GLN A 29 -1.22 -19.94 -7.72
N GLU A 30 -1.44 -19.33 -6.56
CA GLU A 30 -2.67 -19.49 -5.78
C GLU A 30 -3.79 -18.64 -6.36
N HIS A 31 -4.92 -19.29 -6.64
CA HIS A 31 -6.10 -18.64 -7.20
C HIS A 31 -6.74 -17.68 -6.20
N GLY A 32 -7.07 -16.47 -6.64
CA GLY A 32 -7.68 -15.43 -5.80
C GLY A 32 -6.66 -14.53 -5.09
N ASN A 33 -5.38 -14.92 -5.05
CA ASN A 33 -4.33 -14.09 -4.47
C ASN A 33 -3.62 -13.26 -5.54
N ILE A 34 -3.23 -12.04 -5.15
CA ILE A 34 -2.44 -11.12 -5.96
C ILE A 34 -1.29 -10.63 -5.08
N LYS A 35 -0.07 -10.69 -5.60
CA LYS A 35 1.09 -10.13 -4.90
C LYS A 35 1.31 -8.71 -5.37
N PHE A 36 1.50 -7.79 -4.43
CA PHE A 36 1.86 -6.41 -4.73
C PHE A 36 3.29 -6.12 -4.28
N GLY A 37 4.09 -5.51 -5.16
CA GLY A 37 5.33 -4.84 -4.82
C GLY A 37 5.06 -3.35 -4.65
N VAL A 38 5.55 -2.75 -3.57
CA VAL A 38 5.41 -1.30 -3.31
C VAL A 38 6.80 -0.72 -3.11
N ASP A 39 7.16 0.23 -3.97
CA ASP A 39 8.37 1.05 -3.88
C ASP A 39 7.97 2.45 -3.42
N ALA A 40 8.40 2.84 -2.22
CA ALA A 40 8.07 4.11 -1.60
C ALA A 40 9.27 4.63 -0.79
N PRO A 41 9.43 5.96 -0.64
CA PRO A 41 10.45 6.52 0.25
C PRO A 41 10.22 6.12 1.70
N ARG A 42 11.30 6.12 2.50
CA ARG A 42 11.25 5.78 3.94
C ARG A 42 10.37 6.70 4.78
N SER A 43 10.05 7.90 4.28
CA SER A 43 9.11 8.82 4.92
C SER A 43 7.65 8.37 4.81
N VAL A 44 7.34 7.41 3.94
CA VAL A 44 5.98 6.90 3.72
C VAL A 44 5.86 5.50 4.31
N ASN A 45 5.04 5.38 5.36
CA ASN A 45 4.71 4.10 5.95
C ASN A 45 3.67 3.38 5.07
N VAL A 46 4.03 2.18 4.60
CA VAL A 46 3.17 1.32 3.79
C VAL A 46 2.73 0.13 4.63
N HIS A 47 1.42 -0.02 4.80
CA HIS A 47 0.82 -1.11 5.56
C HIS A 47 -0.35 -1.70 4.79
N ARG A 48 -0.63 -2.98 5.05
CA ARG A 48 -1.94 -3.55 4.71
C ARG A 48 -3.01 -2.87 5.55
N GLU A 49 -4.23 -2.78 5.03
CA GLU A 49 -5.33 -2.04 5.66
C GLU A 49 -5.58 -2.52 7.09
N GLU A 50 -5.64 -3.83 7.31
CA GLU A 50 -5.88 -4.43 8.62
C GLU A 50 -4.78 -4.07 9.63
N ILE A 51 -3.54 -3.96 9.17
CA ILE A 51 -2.40 -3.58 10.00
C ILE A 51 -2.43 -2.08 10.29
N PHE A 52 -2.75 -1.26 9.30
CA PHE A 52 -2.87 0.19 9.45
C PHE A 52 -3.91 0.54 10.52
N HIS A 53 -5.10 -0.07 10.45
CA HIS A 53 -6.15 0.15 11.44
C HIS A 53 -5.76 -0.36 12.83
N ALA A 54 -5.05 -1.49 12.93
CA ALA A 54 -4.56 -2.00 14.20
C ALA A 54 -3.54 -1.06 14.85
N ILE A 55 -2.64 -0.46 14.07
CA ILE A 55 -1.67 0.55 14.54
C ILE A 55 -2.42 1.80 15.02
N LYS A 56 -3.30 2.35 14.18
CA LYS A 56 -4.09 3.55 14.52
C LYS A 56 -4.92 3.38 15.78
N LYS A 57 -5.56 2.22 15.95
CA LYS A 57 -6.32 1.92 17.17
C LYS A 57 -5.43 1.92 18.42
N LYS A 58 -4.20 1.40 18.33
CA LYS A 58 -3.24 1.42 19.44
C LYS A 58 -2.78 2.85 19.76
N GLU A 59 -2.47 3.66 18.74
CA GLU A 59 -2.10 5.08 18.91
C GLU A 59 -3.21 5.89 19.59
N LEU A 60 -4.48 5.61 19.25
CA LEU A 60 -5.63 6.29 19.85
C LEU A 60 -5.92 5.85 21.29
N LEU A 61 -5.66 4.58 21.62
CA LEU A 61 -5.87 4.03 22.97
C LEU A 61 -4.72 4.34 23.93
N ASN A 62 -3.52 4.54 23.39
CA ASN A 62 -2.33 4.96 24.13
C ASN A 62 -1.83 6.30 23.55
N PRO A 63 -2.59 7.40 23.67
CA PRO A 63 -2.05 8.71 23.36
C PRO A 63 -0.90 8.92 24.34
N THR A 64 0.32 8.89 23.84
CA THR A 64 1.48 9.14 24.68
C THR A 64 1.52 10.66 24.92
N ASP A 65 1.54 11.06 26.19
CA ASP A 65 1.84 12.43 26.66
C ASP A 65 3.16 12.96 26.07
#